data_AF-A0A538EV48-F1
#
_entry.id   AF-A0A538EV48-F1
#
_cell.length_a   1.000
_cell.length_b   1.000
_cell.length_c   1.000
_cell.angle_alpha   90.00
_cell.angle_beta   90.00
_cell.angle_gamma   90.00
#
_symmetry.space_group_name_H-M   'P 1'
#
loop_
_entity.id
_entity.type
_entity.pdbx_description
1 polymer ?
#
loop_
_entity_poly.entity_id
_entity_poly.type
_entity_poly.pdbx_seq_one_letter_code
_entity_poly.pdbx_strand_id
1 'polypeptide(L)' 'RWRRLLLTLVPVVLVFGAWDLAGIAAHQWSYDPGQTVGVVLPGRLPLEELLFFVVVPVCAVLGYEAVRKVLRR' A
#
# COMPACT_ATOMS: atom_id res chain seq x y z
N ARG A 1 -4.90 17.68 8.91
CA ARG A 1 -5.39 16.26 8.95
C ARG A 1 -4.37 15.28 8.35
N TRP A 2 -3.51 15.72 7.43
CA TRP A 2 -2.43 14.92 6.81
C TRP A 2 -1.53 14.15 7.79
N ARG A 3 -1.20 14.73 8.96
CA ARG A 3 -0.43 14.01 10.00
C ARG A 3 -1.13 12.72 10.46
N ARG A 4 -2.46 12.72 10.59
CA ARG A 4 -3.23 11.51 10.97
C ARG A 4 -3.23 10.48 9.86
N LEU A 5 -3.39 10.93 8.61
CA LEU A 5 -3.30 10.05 7.44
C LEU A 5 -1.92 9.38 7.37
N LEU A 6 -0.84 10.14 7.54
CA LEU A 6 0.51 9.60 7.57
C LEU A 6 0.71 8.61 8.72
N LEU A 7 0.19 8.90 9.92
CA LEU A 7 0.23 7.96 11.04
C LEU A 7 -0.56 6.66 10.78
N THR A 8 -1.57 6.69 9.91
CA THR A 8 -2.27 5.49 9.44
C THR A 8 -1.48 4.76 8.34
N LEU A 9 -0.90 5.49 7.40
CA LEU A 9 -0.21 4.91 6.24
C LEU A 9 1.16 4.33 6.58
N VAL A 10 1.95 5.00 7.41
CA VAL A 10 3.32 4.58 7.73
C VAL A 10 3.37 3.15 8.30
N PRO A 11 2.56 2.79 9.31
CA PRO A 11 2.55 1.41 9.81
C PRO A 11 2.15 0.39 8.76
N VAL A 12 1.15 0.72 7.92
CA VAL A 12 0.66 -0.16 6.85
C VAL A 12 1.77 -0.43 5.84
N VAL A 13 2.36 0.63 5.27
CA VAL A 13 3.43 0.51 4.27
C VAL A 13 4.64 -0.22 4.85
N LEU A 14 5.03 0.08 6.08
CA LEU A 14 6.20 -0.57 6.70
C LEU A 14 5.96 -2.05 6.98
N VAL A 15 4.83 -2.42 7.59
CA VAL A 15 4.57 -3.81 7.99
C VAL A 15 4.33 -4.68 6.75
N PHE A 16 3.45 -4.25 5.84
CA PHE A 16 3.14 -5.04 4.66
C PHE A 16 4.26 -5.02 3.63
N GLY A 17 4.93 -3.88 3.43
CA GLY A 17 6.10 -3.81 2.56
C GLY A 17 7.24 -4.70 3.06
N ALA A 18 7.51 -4.73 4.38
CA ALA A 18 8.52 -5.63 4.93
C ALA A 18 8.12 -7.11 4.79
N TRP A 19 6.84 -7.45 4.96
CA TRP A 19 6.33 -8.80 4.78
C TRP A 19 6.49 -9.26 3.33
N ASP A 20 6.15 -8.41 2.36
CA ASP A 20 6.31 -8.71 0.94
C ASP A 20 7.77 -8.95 0.57
N LEU A 21 8.66 -8.06 1.03
CA LEU A 21 10.10 -8.22 0.84
C LEU A 21 10.61 -9.53 1.44
N ALA A 22 10.11 -9.93 2.61
CA ALA A 22 10.46 -11.19 3.24
C ALA A 22 9.96 -12.40 2.43
N GLY A 23 8.74 -12.36 1.90
CA GLY A 23 8.18 -13.41 1.05
C GLY A 23 8.96 -13.60 -0.26
N ILE A 24 9.32 -12.49 -0.90
CA ILE A 24 10.16 -12.47 -2.11
C ILE A 24 11.55 -13.02 -1.81
N ALA A 25 12.18 -12.56 -0.73
CA ALA A 25 13.51 -13.02 -0.32
C ALA A 25 13.52 -14.51 0.06
N ALA A 26 12.42 -15.02 0.61
CA ALA A 26 12.22 -16.44 0.93
C ALA A 26 11.81 -17.28 -0.29
N HIS A 27 11.72 -16.70 -1.50
CA HIS A 27 11.26 -17.36 -2.72
C HIS A 27 9.86 -18.00 -2.60
N GLN A 28 9.01 -17.48 -1.71
CA GLN A 28 7.63 -17.96 -1.56
C GLN A 28 6.77 -17.55 -2.75
N TRP A 29 7.03 -16.36 -3.29
CA TRP A 29 6.40 -15.84 -4.49
C TRP A 29 7.33 -14.88 -5.24
N SER A 30 6.95 -14.56 -6.47
CA SER A 30 7.64 -13.59 -7.33
C SER A 30 6.64 -12.93 -8.27
N TYR A 31 6.94 -11.70 -8.69
CA TYR A 31 6.10 -10.96 -9.63
C TYR A 31 6.51 -11.22 -11.07
N ASP A 32 5.52 -11.39 -11.95
CA ASP A 32 5.73 -11.51 -13.39
C ASP A 32 6.04 -10.13 -14.00
N PRO A 33 7.23 -9.91 -14.58
CA PRO A 33 7.57 -8.65 -15.23
C PRO A 33 6.61 -8.26 -16.35
N GLY A 34 5.96 -9.23 -17.02
CA GLY A 34 4.97 -8.99 -18.08
C GLY A 34 3.62 -8.48 -17.58
N GLN A 35 3.40 -8.45 -16.26
CA GLN A 35 2.17 -7.95 -15.62
C GLN A 35 2.43 -6.71 -14.75
N THR A 36 3.64 -6.16 -14.82
CA THR A 36 4.03 -4.94 -14.10
C THR A 36 4.47 -3.85 -15.07
N VAL A 37 4.50 -2.61 -14.61
CA VAL A 37 4.94 -1.42 -15.36
C VAL A 37 6.47 -1.37 -15.52
N GLY A 38 7.19 -2.38 -15.04
CA GLY A 38 8.65 -2.51 -15.17
C GLY A 38 9.45 -1.67 -14.17
N VAL A 39 8.81 -0.90 -13.29
CA VAL A 39 9.48 -0.14 -12.22
C VAL A 39 9.59 -1.01 -10.98
N VAL A 40 10.82 -1.37 -10.63
CA VAL A 40 11.11 -2.26 -9.50
C VAL A 40 11.94 -1.52 -8.45
N LEU A 41 11.47 -1.53 -7.22
CA LEU A 41 12.11 -0.96 -6.04
C LEU A 41 13.17 -1.94 -5.47
N PRO A 42 14.07 -1.47 -4.59
CA PRO A 42 15.03 -2.35 -3.90
C PRO A 42 14.33 -3.56 -3.26
N GLY A 43 14.91 -4.74 -3.42
CA GLY A 43 14.32 -6.00 -2.93
C GLY A 43 13.31 -6.65 -3.88
N ARG A 44 13.30 -6.26 -5.16
CA ARG A 44 12.44 -6.82 -6.23
C ARG A 44 10.95 -6.56 -6.03
N LEU A 45 10.60 -5.53 -5.25
CA LEU A 45 9.22 -5.11 -5.03
C LEU A 45 8.75 -4.22 -6.19
N PRO A 46 7.68 -4.57 -6.92
CA PRO A 46 7.11 -3.69 -7.94
C PRO A 46 6.59 -2.37 -7.35
N LEU A 47 6.63 -1.29 -8.13
CA LEU A 47 6.07 0.00 -7.74
C LEU A 47 4.58 -0.10 -7.37
N GLU A 48 3.86 -0.96 -8.07
CA GLU A 48 2.43 -1.20 -7.91
C GLU A 48 2.08 -1.70 -6.51
N GLU A 49 2.93 -2.52 -5.89
CA GLU A 49 2.71 -3.01 -4.52
C GLU A 49 2.87 -1.87 -3.51
N LEU A 50 3.88 -1.03 -3.68
CA LEU A 50 4.03 0.17 -2.85
C LEU A 50 2.81 1.10 -3.00
N LEU A 51 2.35 1.31 -4.23
CA LEU A 51 1.16 2.10 -4.50
C LEU A 51 -0.10 1.44 -3.92
N PHE A 52 -0.22 0.13 -3.96
CA PHE A 52 -1.33 -0.62 -3.37
C PHE A 52 -1.43 -0.34 -1.87
N PHE A 53 -0.33 -0.42 -1.13
CA PHE A 53 -0.28 -0.12 0.30
C PHE A 53 -0.57 1.34 0.66
N VAL A 54 -0.50 2.27 -0.30
CA VAL A 54 -0.81 3.69 -0.09
C VAL A 54 -2.23 4.02 -0.54
N VAL A 55 -2.59 3.66 -1.77
CA VAL A 55 -3.84 4.05 -2.43
C VAL A 55 -5.03 3.38 -1.78
N VAL A 56 -4.96 2.07 -1.49
CA VAL A 56 -6.11 1.34 -0.93
C VAL A 56 -6.52 1.89 0.44
N PRO A 57 -5.62 2.10 1.42
CA PRO A 57 -6.01 2.71 2.69
C PRO A 57 -6.47 4.16 2.55
N VAL A 58 -5.88 4.94 1.63
CA VAL A 58 -6.35 6.31 1.34
C VAL A 58 -7.80 6.29 0.85
N CYS A 59 -8.12 5.44 -0.14
CA CYS A 59 -9.47 5.26 -0.65
C CYS A 59 -10.44 4.82 0.46
N ALA A 60 -10.03 3.91 1.35
CA ALA A 60 -10.85 3.48 2.48
C ALA A 60 -11.17 4.64 3.45
N VAL A 61 -10.15 5.43 3.83
CA VAL A 61 -10.33 6.60 4.71
C VAL A 61 -11.20 7.65 4.03
N LEU A 62 -10.95 7.98 2.77
CA LEU A 62 -11.74 8.97 2.04
C LEU A 62 -13.20 8.53 1.85
N GLY A 63 -13.43 7.25 1.56
CA GLY A 63 -14.78 6.67 1.48
C GLY A 63 -15.51 6.79 2.81
N TYR A 64 -14.85 6.46 3.92
CA TYR A 64 -15.41 6.62 5.26
C TYR A 64 -15.74 8.08 5.59
N GLU A 65 -14.83 9.01 5.29
CA GLU A 65 -15.04 10.44 5.50
C GLU A 65 -16.20 11.00 4.64
N ALA A 66 -16.34 10.52 3.40
CA ALA A 66 -17.42 10.91 2.51
C ALA A 66 -18.79 10.47 3.07
N VAL A 67 -18.91 9.21 3.49
CA VAL A 67 -20.13 8.70 4.13
C VAL A 67 -20.46 9.48 5.40
N ARG A 68 -19.46 9.72 6.26
CA ARG A 68 -19.66 10.49 7.50
C ARG A 68 -20.12 11.92 7.22
N LYS A 69 -19.57 12.57 6.19
CA LYS A 69 -19.97 13.92 5.77
C LYS A 69 -21.42 13.97 5.29
N VAL A 70 -21.86 12.98 4.50
CA VAL A 70 -23.24 12.88 4.01
C VAL A 70 -24.22 12.62 5.16
N LEU A 71 -23.86 11.72 6.08
CA LEU A 71 -24.69 11.36 7.23
C LEU A 71 -24.76 12.41 8.35
N ARG A 72 -24.09 13.57 8.19
CA ARG A 72 -23.97 14.64 9.21
C ARG A 72 -23.70 14.09 10.62
N ARG A 73 -22.75 13.16 10.73
CA ARG A 73 -22.14 12.76 12.00
C ARG A 73 -20.72 13.28 12.11
#